data_AF-A0A8J2VXL9-F1
#
_entry.id   AF-A0A8J2VXL9-F1
#
_cell.length_a   1.000
_cell.length_b   1.000
_cell.length_c   1.000
_cell.angle_alpha   90.00
_cell.angle_beta   90.00
_cell.angle_gamma   90.00
#
_symmetry.space_group_name_H-M   'P 1'
#
loop_
_entity.id
_entity.type
_entity.pdbx_description
1 polymer ?
#
loop_
_entity_poly.entity_id
_entity_poly.type
_entity_poly.pdbx_seq_one_letter_code
_entity_poly.pdbx_strand_id
1 'polypeptide(L)'
;MRSPLGLTLCAATDAIAAGDLTCEDLVTASLDALDGIGVTLNAVVATERDEAFSRARALDRVPRESRGRLHGVPLAHKDMYYRAGHISGCGSKIRAGFTPDTTSPLVAALERAGSVTVARLHMAEFAMGPTGHNTHLGRCRNPWDPEKITGGSSSGSGAAVAARTVFASLGSDTGGSVRLPAAMCGVVGLKPTQGLLSTDHMMGLSESLDCPGPLARSSRDVARLIDVMAALDCEAGLAGDARGLAVGIARGFYWEDLDPQVETVMTEAARVFKDLGAEVFDVDIPDQTALADLADAVWTPEAAALHLDWLRERMEDYGPQLRARLAQGLAVSAVGYSRARALRALALRAMVEGPLARCDVLLAPAMRHPTPTGAATDHGGGPAMREALARLSALTRPISFLGLPALSTPAGFDAEGCPISLQLIGHPRGEARMLRLSDAFERATGHLDRKPKYSA
;
A
#
# COMPACT_ATOMS: atom_id res chain seq x y z
N MET A 1 -19.00 -23.76 -10.06
CA MET A 1 -17.82 -23.16 -10.72
C MET A 1 -17.02 -22.40 -9.67
N ARG A 2 -15.68 -22.45 -9.67
CA ARG A 2 -14.89 -21.58 -8.77
C ARG A 2 -15.15 -20.12 -9.18
N SER A 3 -15.40 -19.23 -8.22
CA SER A 3 -15.59 -17.79 -8.50
C SER A 3 -14.40 -17.23 -9.29
N PRO A 4 -14.62 -16.44 -10.37
CA PRO A 4 -13.53 -15.84 -11.16
C PRO A 4 -12.67 -14.87 -10.33
N LEU A 5 -13.21 -14.36 -9.22
CA LEU A 5 -12.49 -13.54 -8.25
C LEU A 5 -11.41 -14.30 -7.47
N GLY A 6 -11.41 -15.63 -7.55
CA GLY A 6 -10.36 -16.47 -6.98
C GLY A 6 -9.02 -16.39 -7.73
N LEU A 7 -9.01 -15.92 -8.98
CA LEU A 7 -7.81 -15.81 -9.82
C LEU A 7 -6.89 -14.68 -9.32
N THR A 8 -5.61 -14.67 -9.70
CA THR A 8 -4.74 -13.48 -9.59
C THR A 8 -5.03 -12.50 -10.73
N LEU A 9 -4.49 -11.28 -10.69
CA LEU A 9 -4.63 -10.33 -11.80
C LEU A 9 -4.09 -10.94 -13.09
N CYS A 10 -2.87 -11.49 -13.05
CA CYS A 10 -2.27 -12.10 -14.24
C CYS A 10 -3.05 -13.34 -14.71
N ALA A 11 -3.56 -14.17 -13.81
CA ALA A 11 -4.36 -15.33 -14.21
C ALA A 11 -5.72 -14.92 -14.83
N ALA A 12 -6.32 -13.82 -14.36
CA ALA A 12 -7.56 -13.30 -14.93
C ALA A 12 -7.37 -12.73 -16.34
N THR A 13 -6.27 -12.00 -16.60
CA THR A 13 -5.96 -11.57 -17.97
C THR A 13 -5.71 -12.76 -18.89
N ASP A 14 -5.04 -13.80 -18.40
CA ASP A 14 -4.73 -15.00 -19.19
C ASP A 14 -6.02 -15.76 -19.56
N ALA A 15 -6.96 -15.88 -18.62
CA ALA A 15 -8.28 -16.46 -18.87
C ALA A 15 -9.11 -15.66 -19.90
N ILE A 16 -9.09 -14.32 -19.83
CA ILE A 16 -9.74 -13.46 -20.83
C ILE A 16 -9.08 -13.60 -22.21
N ALA A 17 -7.75 -13.71 -22.27
CA ALA A 17 -7.02 -13.92 -23.51
C ALA A 17 -7.33 -15.29 -24.15
N ALA A 18 -7.48 -16.33 -23.33
CA ALA A 18 -7.90 -17.67 -23.76
C ALA A 18 -9.35 -17.69 -24.26
N GLY A 19 -10.20 -16.80 -23.75
CA GLY A 19 -11.64 -16.76 -24.02
C GLY A 19 -12.48 -17.56 -23.02
N ASP A 20 -11.88 -17.92 -21.87
CA ASP A 20 -12.55 -18.65 -20.79
C ASP A 20 -13.43 -17.74 -19.93
N LEU A 21 -13.17 -16.42 -19.96
CA LEU A 21 -13.91 -15.37 -19.27
C LEU A 21 -14.08 -14.16 -20.19
N THR A 22 -15.23 -13.48 -20.08
CA THR A 22 -15.39 -12.14 -20.67
C THR A 22 -15.01 -11.05 -19.67
N CYS A 23 -14.72 -9.85 -20.18
CA CYS A 23 -14.51 -8.67 -19.34
C CYS A 23 -15.79 -8.34 -18.55
N GLU A 24 -16.96 -8.44 -19.18
CA GLU A 24 -18.25 -8.22 -18.53
C GLU A 24 -18.51 -9.21 -17.38
N ASP A 25 -18.18 -10.50 -17.55
CA ASP A 25 -18.31 -11.50 -16.46
C ASP A 25 -17.45 -11.12 -15.24
N LEU A 26 -16.20 -10.72 -15.49
CA LEU A 26 -15.25 -10.37 -14.44
C LEU A 26 -15.67 -9.09 -13.70
N VAL A 27 -16.12 -8.08 -14.44
CA VAL A 27 -16.63 -6.82 -13.90
C VAL A 27 -17.92 -7.03 -13.11
N THR A 28 -18.84 -7.86 -13.60
CA THR A 28 -20.06 -8.25 -12.88
C THR A 28 -19.71 -8.86 -11.54
N ALA A 29 -18.83 -9.87 -11.53
CA ALA A 29 -18.43 -10.55 -10.30
C ALA A 29 -17.79 -9.57 -9.30
N SER A 30 -16.90 -8.69 -9.76
CA SER A 30 -16.28 -7.69 -8.89
C SER A 30 -17.27 -6.69 -8.30
N LEU A 31 -18.20 -6.15 -9.10
CA LEU A 31 -19.19 -5.18 -8.64
C LEU A 31 -20.16 -5.80 -7.64
N ASP A 32 -20.64 -7.01 -7.89
CA ASP A 32 -21.53 -7.73 -6.97
C ASP A 32 -20.83 -8.04 -5.63
N ALA A 33 -19.54 -8.41 -5.68
CA ALA A 33 -18.73 -8.63 -4.48
C ALA A 33 -18.44 -7.33 -3.72
N LEU A 34 -18.23 -6.21 -4.43
CA LEU A 34 -18.07 -4.89 -3.82
C LEU A 34 -19.35 -4.44 -3.11
N ASP A 35 -20.53 -4.71 -3.67
CA ASP A 35 -21.80 -4.35 -3.05
C ASP A 35 -22.02 -5.15 -1.74
N GLY A 36 -21.67 -6.44 -1.72
CA GLY A 36 -21.80 -7.28 -0.52
C GLY A 36 -20.77 -6.96 0.57
N ILE A 37 -19.47 -7.03 0.22
CA ILE A 37 -18.37 -6.86 1.18
C ILE A 37 -18.18 -5.38 1.56
N GLY A 38 -18.50 -4.46 0.65
CA GLY A 38 -18.43 -3.02 0.88
C GLY A 38 -19.24 -2.59 2.10
N VAL A 39 -20.43 -3.17 2.31
CA VAL A 39 -21.27 -2.90 3.49
C VAL A 39 -20.66 -3.49 4.77
N THR A 40 -20.17 -4.73 4.71
CA THR A 40 -19.65 -5.43 5.90
C THR A 40 -18.31 -4.85 6.39
N LEU A 41 -17.42 -4.51 5.46
CA LEU A 41 -16.08 -4.04 5.77
C LEU A 41 -15.93 -2.52 5.71
N ASN A 42 -16.91 -1.79 5.18
CA ASN A 42 -16.82 -0.35 4.92
C ASN A 42 -15.55 0.02 4.13
N ALA A 43 -15.24 -0.79 3.11
CA ALA A 43 -14.02 -0.67 2.30
C ALA A 43 -14.19 0.19 1.04
N VAL A 44 -15.44 0.46 0.65
CA VAL A 44 -15.79 1.11 -0.62
C VAL A 44 -16.44 2.45 -0.33
N VAL A 45 -15.99 3.51 -1.00
CA VAL A 45 -16.63 4.84 -0.94
C VAL A 45 -17.74 4.94 -1.98
N ALA A 46 -17.45 4.52 -3.21
CA ALA A 46 -18.43 4.45 -4.29
C ALA A 46 -17.98 3.45 -5.37
N THR A 47 -18.94 2.77 -5.97
CA THR A 47 -18.75 1.96 -7.19
C THR A 47 -19.01 2.81 -8.44
N GLU A 48 -18.41 2.42 -9.57
CA GLU A 48 -18.53 3.09 -10.87
C GLU A 48 -19.26 2.18 -11.88
N ARG A 49 -20.44 1.69 -11.46
CA ARG A 49 -21.13 0.54 -12.09
C ARG A 49 -21.39 0.74 -13.59
N ASP A 50 -22.02 1.84 -13.98
CA ASP A 50 -22.44 2.08 -15.38
C ASP A 50 -21.24 2.21 -16.34
N GLU A 51 -20.23 2.97 -15.93
CA GLU A 51 -19.00 3.13 -16.71
C GLU A 51 -18.18 1.86 -16.78
N ALA A 52 -18.09 1.11 -15.67
CA ALA A 52 -17.40 -0.16 -15.63
C ALA A 52 -18.02 -1.16 -16.63
N PHE A 53 -19.36 -1.26 -16.68
CA PHE A 53 -20.04 -2.13 -17.65
C PHE A 53 -19.88 -1.65 -19.09
N SER A 54 -20.01 -0.35 -19.34
CA SER A 54 -19.77 0.23 -20.67
C SER A 54 -18.36 -0.08 -21.16
N ARG A 55 -17.35 0.12 -20.30
CA ARG A 55 -15.95 -0.17 -20.60
C ARG A 55 -15.71 -1.66 -20.82
N ALA A 56 -16.26 -2.54 -19.98
CA ALA A 56 -16.13 -3.99 -20.11
C ALA A 56 -16.65 -4.49 -21.46
N ARG A 57 -17.87 -4.09 -21.84
CA ARG A 57 -18.50 -4.44 -23.13
C ARG A 57 -17.70 -3.92 -24.32
N ALA A 58 -17.11 -2.74 -24.20
CA ALA A 58 -16.22 -2.21 -25.24
C ALA A 58 -14.93 -3.04 -25.36
N LEU A 59 -14.34 -3.45 -24.24
CA LEU A 59 -13.13 -4.28 -24.19
C LEU A 59 -13.36 -5.70 -24.72
N ASP A 60 -14.55 -6.28 -24.53
CA ASP A 60 -14.88 -7.60 -25.09
C ASP A 60 -14.89 -7.62 -26.62
N ARG A 61 -15.09 -6.46 -27.26
CA ARG A 61 -15.06 -6.29 -28.72
C ARG A 61 -13.65 -6.04 -29.27
N VAL A 62 -12.65 -5.85 -28.42
CA VAL A 62 -11.26 -5.60 -28.84
C VAL A 62 -10.62 -6.91 -29.32
N PRO A 63 -10.06 -6.95 -30.55
CA PRO A 63 -9.34 -8.11 -31.08
C PRO A 63 -8.18 -8.54 -30.17
N ARG A 64 -7.92 -9.85 -30.08
CA ARG A 64 -6.96 -10.43 -29.12
C ARG A 64 -5.55 -9.83 -29.24
N GLU A 65 -5.10 -9.58 -30.46
CA GLU A 65 -3.80 -8.99 -30.81
C GLU A 65 -3.66 -7.52 -30.39
N SER A 66 -4.77 -6.84 -30.08
CA SER A 66 -4.80 -5.42 -29.67
C SER A 66 -5.04 -5.24 -28.17
N ARG A 67 -5.12 -6.33 -27.40
CA ARG A 67 -5.40 -6.29 -25.96
C ARG A 67 -4.16 -5.88 -25.17
N GLY A 68 -4.34 -4.97 -24.21
CA GLY A 68 -3.27 -4.52 -23.32
C GLY A 68 -2.97 -5.51 -22.19
N ARG A 69 -1.90 -5.25 -21.42
CA ARG A 69 -1.44 -6.14 -20.33
C ARG A 69 -2.42 -6.29 -19.18
N LEU A 70 -3.40 -5.40 -19.04
CA LEU A 70 -4.42 -5.41 -17.98
C LEU A 70 -5.83 -5.61 -18.53
N HIS A 71 -5.96 -6.12 -19.77
CA HIS A 71 -7.21 -6.17 -20.51
C HIS A 71 -8.36 -6.80 -19.71
N GLY A 72 -9.41 -6.01 -19.49
CA GLY A 72 -10.66 -6.44 -18.86
C GLY A 72 -10.63 -6.58 -17.33
N VAL A 73 -9.48 -6.36 -16.68
CA VAL A 73 -9.37 -6.62 -15.23
C VAL A 73 -9.96 -5.48 -14.40
N PRO A 74 -10.85 -5.78 -13.43
CA PRO A 74 -11.35 -4.83 -12.44
C PRO A 74 -10.27 -4.35 -11.48
N LEU A 75 -9.97 -3.05 -11.54
CA LEU A 75 -9.10 -2.34 -10.62
C LEU A 75 -9.89 -1.28 -9.86
N ALA A 76 -9.38 -0.93 -8.69
CA ALA A 76 -9.91 0.17 -7.90
C ALA A 76 -8.77 1.09 -7.46
N HIS A 77 -9.11 2.21 -6.85
CA HIS A 77 -8.09 3.08 -6.27
C HIS A 77 -8.59 3.72 -5.00
N LYS A 78 -7.64 4.06 -4.13
CA LYS A 78 -7.86 4.94 -2.98
C LYS A 78 -8.56 6.22 -3.42
N ASP A 79 -9.46 6.76 -2.60
CA ASP A 79 -10.29 7.94 -2.91
C ASP A 79 -9.51 9.28 -2.96
N MET A 80 -8.41 9.30 -3.70
CA MET A 80 -7.49 10.44 -3.81
C MET A 80 -6.88 10.60 -5.19
N TYR A 81 -7.05 9.62 -6.08
CA TYR A 81 -6.61 9.71 -7.47
C TYR A 81 -7.70 10.42 -8.29
N TYR A 82 -7.30 11.42 -9.08
CA TYR A 82 -8.24 12.20 -9.86
C TYR A 82 -8.60 11.45 -11.14
N ARG A 83 -9.89 11.44 -11.45
CA ARG A 83 -10.44 11.08 -12.76
C ARG A 83 -11.35 12.24 -13.19
N ALA A 84 -11.12 12.77 -14.39
CA ALA A 84 -11.86 13.94 -14.88
C ALA A 84 -13.37 13.67 -14.86
N GLY A 85 -14.14 14.53 -14.19
CA GLY A 85 -15.60 14.37 -14.06
C GLY A 85 -16.07 13.44 -12.93
N HIS A 86 -15.15 12.84 -12.16
CA HIS A 86 -15.48 11.95 -11.03
C HIS A 86 -15.12 12.54 -9.68
N ILE A 87 -15.93 12.27 -8.66
CA ILE A 87 -15.65 12.75 -7.31
C ILE A 87 -14.32 12.16 -6.78
N SER A 88 -13.49 13.00 -6.17
CA SER A 88 -12.36 12.60 -5.34
C SER A 88 -12.55 13.16 -3.92
N GLY A 89 -13.14 12.32 -3.06
CA GLY A 89 -13.64 12.72 -1.74
C GLY A 89 -12.55 12.84 -0.67
N CYS A 90 -11.38 12.22 -0.89
CA CYS A 90 -10.21 12.29 0.00
C CYS A 90 -10.50 11.84 1.43
N GLY A 91 -11.57 11.05 1.61
CA GLY A 91 -12.06 10.65 2.93
C GLY A 91 -12.50 11.80 3.83
N SER A 92 -12.80 12.99 3.30
CA SER A 92 -13.10 14.18 4.10
C SER A 92 -14.43 14.82 3.71
N LYS A 93 -15.09 15.43 4.71
CA LYS A 93 -16.22 16.33 4.49
C LYS A 93 -15.85 17.53 3.62
N ILE A 94 -14.60 17.96 3.65
CA ILE A 94 -14.15 19.15 2.92
C ILE A 94 -14.22 18.94 1.41
N ARG A 95 -13.86 17.75 0.94
CA ARG A 95 -13.80 17.39 -0.49
C ARG A 95 -14.92 16.45 -0.93
N ALA A 96 -15.97 16.27 -0.14
CA ALA A 96 -17.04 15.30 -0.41
C ALA A 96 -17.66 15.42 -1.82
N GLY A 97 -17.71 16.62 -2.41
CA GLY A 97 -18.18 16.87 -3.78
C GLY A 97 -17.10 17.36 -4.75
N PHE A 98 -15.82 17.30 -4.40
CA PHE A 98 -14.75 17.77 -5.27
C PHE A 98 -14.67 16.90 -6.52
N THR A 99 -14.77 17.52 -7.69
CA THR A 99 -14.69 16.87 -9.00
C THR A 99 -13.56 17.52 -9.80
N PRO A 100 -12.46 16.82 -10.08
CA PRO A 100 -11.37 17.34 -10.89
C PRO A 100 -11.73 17.33 -12.39
N ASP A 101 -11.05 18.17 -13.15
CA ASP A 101 -11.12 18.25 -14.61
C ASP A 101 -10.00 17.47 -15.32
N THR A 102 -9.04 16.95 -14.56
CA THR A 102 -7.88 16.17 -15.04
C THR A 102 -7.85 14.76 -14.46
N THR A 103 -7.34 13.80 -15.23
CA THR A 103 -7.12 12.42 -14.79
C THR A 103 -5.65 12.18 -14.43
N SER A 104 -5.40 11.47 -13.32
CA SER A 104 -4.06 11.01 -12.92
C SER A 104 -3.37 10.24 -14.04
N PRO A 105 -2.09 10.53 -14.34
CA PRO A 105 -1.34 9.78 -15.35
C PRO A 105 -1.24 8.29 -15.02
N LEU A 106 -1.24 7.93 -13.73
CA LEU A 106 -1.22 6.54 -13.28
C LEU A 106 -2.54 5.82 -13.60
N VAL A 107 -3.68 6.43 -13.26
CA VAL A 107 -5.00 5.86 -13.60
C VAL A 107 -5.15 5.75 -15.13
N ALA A 108 -4.77 6.80 -15.86
CA ALA A 108 -4.80 6.80 -17.31
C ALA A 108 -3.88 5.72 -17.92
N ALA A 109 -2.70 5.45 -17.33
CA ALA A 109 -1.82 4.38 -17.77
C ALA A 109 -2.45 2.99 -17.60
N LEU A 110 -3.08 2.73 -16.45
CA LEU A 110 -3.79 1.48 -16.19
C LEU A 110 -4.97 1.28 -17.16
N GLU A 111 -5.80 2.31 -17.34
CA GLU A 111 -6.96 2.26 -18.25
C GLU A 111 -6.53 2.07 -19.72
N ARG A 112 -5.43 2.72 -20.15
CA ARG A 112 -4.82 2.50 -21.48
C ARG A 112 -4.30 1.08 -21.66
N ALA A 113 -3.78 0.46 -20.60
CA ALA A 113 -3.38 -0.94 -20.60
C ALA A 113 -4.57 -1.92 -20.56
N GLY A 114 -5.81 -1.40 -20.56
CA GLY A 114 -7.03 -2.18 -20.73
C GLY A 114 -7.75 -2.53 -19.44
N SER A 115 -7.36 -1.98 -18.29
CA SER A 115 -8.10 -2.21 -17.04
C SER A 115 -9.47 -1.54 -17.02
N VAL A 116 -10.32 -1.98 -16.10
CA VAL A 116 -11.62 -1.37 -15.81
C VAL A 116 -11.60 -0.80 -14.39
N THR A 117 -11.75 0.51 -14.23
CA THR A 117 -11.92 1.13 -12.91
C THR A 117 -13.33 0.84 -12.40
N VAL A 118 -13.46 0.21 -11.23
CA VAL A 118 -14.77 -0.23 -10.69
C VAL A 118 -15.18 0.46 -9.40
N ALA A 119 -14.24 1.05 -8.66
CA ALA A 119 -14.55 1.69 -7.38
C ALA A 119 -13.48 2.67 -6.90
N ARG A 120 -13.95 3.66 -6.12
CA ARG A 120 -13.14 4.45 -5.18
C ARG A 120 -13.23 3.82 -3.80
N LEU A 121 -12.07 3.63 -3.17
CA LEU A 121 -11.95 2.87 -1.93
C LEU A 121 -11.69 3.76 -0.72
N HIS A 122 -12.13 3.26 0.44
CA HIS A 122 -12.01 3.91 1.73
C HIS A 122 -10.56 4.30 2.03
N MET A 123 -10.38 5.43 2.71
CA MET A 123 -9.09 5.88 3.20
C MET A 123 -9.20 6.62 4.52
N ALA A 124 -8.09 6.68 5.28
CA ALA A 124 -8.00 7.65 6.37
C ALA A 124 -8.07 9.08 5.79
N GLU A 125 -8.75 9.97 6.50
CA GLU A 125 -8.99 11.35 6.06
C GLU A 125 -7.68 12.02 5.61
N PHE A 126 -7.66 12.53 4.38
CA PHE A 126 -6.50 13.17 3.75
C PHE A 126 -5.17 12.40 3.88
N ALA A 127 -5.26 11.07 3.86
CA ALA A 127 -4.12 10.18 4.01
C ALA A 127 -3.38 10.24 5.37
N MET A 128 -3.89 10.95 6.38
CA MET A 128 -3.19 11.28 7.63
C MET A 128 -3.46 10.32 8.81
N GLY A 129 -3.46 9.01 8.57
CA GLY A 129 -3.67 8.02 9.62
C GLY A 129 -3.20 6.61 9.26
N PRO A 130 -2.38 5.93 10.09
CA PRO A 130 -1.89 4.58 9.84
C PRO A 130 -2.87 3.47 10.26
N THR A 131 -4.03 3.81 10.85
CA THR A 131 -5.01 2.83 11.35
C THR A 131 -6.12 2.51 10.34
N GLY A 132 -6.46 3.47 9.48
CA GLY A 132 -7.66 3.38 8.64
C GLY A 132 -8.93 3.93 9.30
N HIS A 133 -8.82 4.53 10.49
CA HIS A 133 -9.92 5.28 11.10
C HIS A 133 -10.26 6.52 10.27
N ASN A 134 -11.56 6.81 10.17
CA ASN A 134 -12.07 7.99 9.50
C ASN A 134 -13.32 8.48 10.23
N THR A 135 -13.31 9.73 10.70
CA THR A 135 -14.43 10.31 11.46
C THR A 135 -15.70 10.49 10.62
N HIS A 136 -15.55 10.68 9.30
CA HIS A 136 -16.66 10.98 8.40
C HIS A 136 -17.22 9.73 7.74
N LEU A 137 -16.35 8.79 7.37
CA LEU A 137 -16.73 7.56 6.69
C LEU A 137 -16.96 6.38 7.65
N GLY A 138 -16.61 6.52 8.92
CA GLY A 138 -16.50 5.40 9.87
C GLY A 138 -15.21 4.61 9.67
N ARG A 139 -15.01 3.54 10.44
CA ARG A 139 -13.81 2.69 10.30
C ARG A 139 -13.98 1.70 9.15
N CYS A 140 -12.91 1.49 8.38
CA CYS A 140 -12.78 0.33 7.51
C CYS A 140 -12.30 -0.89 8.33
N ARG A 141 -12.96 -2.03 8.17
CA ARG A 141 -12.78 -3.23 8.97
C ARG A 141 -11.93 -4.27 8.25
N ASN A 142 -11.11 -5.01 8.98
CA ASN A 142 -10.18 -5.97 8.40
C ASN A 142 -10.92 -7.23 7.88
N PRO A 143 -10.63 -7.70 6.65
CA PRO A 143 -11.24 -8.92 6.10
C PRO A 143 -10.96 -10.21 6.89
N TRP A 144 -9.87 -10.27 7.65
CA TRP A 144 -9.53 -11.42 8.48
C TRP A 144 -10.33 -11.43 9.79
N ASP A 145 -10.47 -10.27 10.40
CA ASP A 145 -11.26 -10.03 11.60
C ASP A 145 -11.82 -8.59 11.61
N PRO A 146 -13.15 -8.40 11.49
CA PRO A 146 -13.76 -7.07 11.47
C PRO A 146 -13.55 -6.24 12.74
N GLU A 147 -13.08 -6.82 13.84
CA GLU A 147 -12.68 -6.08 15.03
C GLU A 147 -11.29 -5.46 14.92
N LYS A 148 -10.46 -5.95 14.02
CA LYS A 148 -9.11 -5.44 13.74
C LYS A 148 -9.09 -4.29 12.74
N ILE A 149 -8.05 -3.48 12.84
CA ILE A 149 -7.80 -2.41 11.88
C ILE A 149 -7.31 -2.98 10.54
N THR A 150 -7.59 -2.25 9.47
CA THR A 150 -7.04 -2.53 8.13
C THR A 150 -5.65 -1.96 7.94
N GLY A 151 -5.21 -1.07 8.82
CA GLY A 151 -4.07 -0.21 8.57
C GLY A 151 -4.45 0.94 7.66
N GLY A 152 -3.54 1.89 7.49
CA GLY A 152 -3.86 3.12 6.79
C GLY A 152 -2.65 3.84 6.23
N SER A 153 -2.87 4.82 5.36
CA SER A 153 -4.18 5.39 5.05
C SER A 153 -4.91 4.73 3.88
N SER A 154 -4.31 3.77 3.17
CA SER A 154 -4.95 3.04 2.06
C SER A 154 -5.81 1.87 2.56
N SER A 155 -6.68 2.13 3.54
CA SER A 155 -7.43 1.10 4.27
C SER A 155 -8.35 0.27 3.39
N GLY A 156 -9.19 0.92 2.59
CA GLY A 156 -10.07 0.25 1.65
C GLY A 156 -9.31 -0.51 0.56
N SER A 157 -8.15 0.02 0.12
CA SER A 157 -7.28 -0.67 -0.85
C SER A 157 -6.78 -2.01 -0.33
N GLY A 158 -6.25 -2.05 0.90
CA GLY A 158 -5.82 -3.30 1.52
C GLY A 158 -6.98 -4.28 1.70
N ALA A 159 -8.10 -3.78 2.24
CA ALA A 159 -9.28 -4.60 2.52
C ALA A 159 -9.93 -5.19 1.26
N ALA A 160 -10.14 -4.39 0.21
CA ALA A 160 -10.82 -4.82 -1.02
C ALA A 160 -9.99 -5.86 -1.80
N VAL A 161 -8.66 -5.67 -1.88
CA VAL A 161 -7.77 -6.65 -2.54
C VAL A 161 -7.74 -7.98 -1.76
N ALA A 162 -7.62 -7.91 -0.44
CA ALA A 162 -7.60 -9.09 0.44
C ALA A 162 -8.93 -9.86 0.42
N ALA A 163 -10.05 -9.13 0.42
CA ALA A 163 -11.40 -9.68 0.29
C ALA A 163 -11.70 -10.22 -1.13
N ARG A 164 -10.76 -10.08 -2.07
CA ARG A 164 -10.87 -10.55 -3.46
C ARG A 164 -12.00 -9.90 -4.24
N THR A 165 -12.41 -8.68 -3.88
CA THR A 165 -13.46 -7.95 -4.62
C THR A 165 -12.90 -7.24 -5.85
N VAL A 166 -11.63 -6.85 -5.81
CA VAL A 166 -10.86 -6.27 -6.92
C VAL A 166 -9.54 -7.02 -7.10
N PHE A 167 -8.91 -6.90 -8.27
CA PHE A 167 -7.68 -7.64 -8.58
C PHE A 167 -6.41 -6.93 -8.10
N ALA A 168 -6.44 -5.60 -8.10
CA ALA A 168 -5.45 -4.75 -7.47
C ALA A 168 -6.04 -3.37 -7.18
N SER A 169 -5.33 -2.58 -6.37
CA SER A 169 -5.67 -1.19 -6.11
C SER A 169 -4.43 -0.31 -6.13
N LEU A 170 -4.59 0.95 -6.54
CA LEU A 170 -3.63 2.00 -6.21
C LEU A 170 -3.89 2.52 -4.79
N GLY A 171 -2.82 2.62 -3.99
CA GLY A 171 -2.76 3.29 -2.70
C GLY A 171 -1.69 4.38 -2.71
N SER A 172 -1.40 5.00 -1.56
CA SER A 172 -0.28 5.95 -1.41
C SER A 172 0.46 5.71 -0.10
N ASP A 173 1.77 5.97 -0.08
CA ASP A 173 2.67 5.67 1.03
C ASP A 173 3.64 6.83 1.29
N THR A 174 3.29 7.67 2.26
CA THR A 174 4.13 8.78 2.77
C THR A 174 4.96 8.35 3.98
N GLY A 175 4.50 7.32 4.70
CA GLY A 175 5.09 6.84 5.95
C GLY A 175 4.73 5.40 6.29
N GLY A 176 4.36 4.59 5.29
CA GLY A 176 3.89 3.21 5.44
C GLY A 176 2.51 2.94 4.84
N SER A 177 1.86 3.92 4.21
CA SER A 177 0.43 3.83 3.90
C SER A 177 0.00 2.90 2.75
N VAL A 178 0.95 2.25 2.08
CA VAL A 178 0.70 1.07 1.21
C VAL A 178 1.11 -0.20 1.97
N ARG A 179 2.27 -0.18 2.63
CA ARG A 179 2.84 -1.34 3.31
C ARG A 179 2.06 -1.77 4.55
N LEU A 180 1.54 -0.85 5.34
CA LEU A 180 0.75 -1.15 6.55
C LEU A 180 -0.59 -1.81 6.20
N PRO A 181 -1.41 -1.28 5.26
CA PRO A 181 -2.58 -2.01 4.82
C PRO A 181 -2.28 -3.36 4.17
N ALA A 182 -1.19 -3.46 3.41
CA ALA A 182 -0.75 -4.73 2.85
C ALA A 182 -0.40 -5.74 3.95
N ALA A 183 0.35 -5.30 4.96
CA ALA A 183 0.79 -6.12 6.07
C ALA A 183 -0.38 -6.65 6.91
N MET A 184 -1.33 -5.77 7.26
CA MET A 184 -2.45 -6.07 8.14
C MET A 184 -3.58 -6.82 7.42
N CYS A 185 -3.80 -6.59 6.13
CA CYS A 185 -4.82 -7.28 5.34
C CYS A 185 -4.30 -8.52 4.61
N GLY A 186 -2.99 -8.80 4.66
CA GLY A 186 -2.42 -10.02 4.10
C GLY A 186 -2.36 -10.02 2.57
N VAL A 187 -1.90 -8.91 1.99
CA VAL A 187 -1.70 -8.75 0.54
C VAL A 187 -0.31 -8.21 0.26
N VAL A 188 0.08 -8.17 -1.01
CA VAL A 188 1.36 -7.60 -1.43
C VAL A 188 1.19 -6.11 -1.67
N GLY A 189 2.06 -5.29 -1.09
CA GLY A 189 2.05 -3.84 -1.27
C GLY A 189 3.45 -3.31 -1.51
N LEU A 190 3.63 -2.54 -2.58
CA LEU A 190 4.92 -1.95 -2.95
C LEU A 190 4.87 -0.44 -2.80
N LYS A 191 5.73 0.09 -1.94
CA LYS A 191 6.17 1.48 -2.03
C LYS A 191 7.37 1.52 -2.98
N PRO A 192 7.25 2.08 -4.19
CA PRO A 192 8.38 2.20 -5.10
C PRO A 192 9.43 3.20 -4.58
N THR A 193 10.56 3.27 -5.27
CA THR A 193 11.52 4.36 -5.13
C THR A 193 10.78 5.67 -5.32
N GLN A 194 11.03 6.63 -4.45
CA GLN A 194 10.38 7.92 -4.57
C GLN A 194 10.68 8.56 -5.94
N GLY A 195 9.64 9.10 -6.58
CA GLY A 195 9.73 9.71 -7.89
C GLY A 195 9.73 8.71 -9.06
N LEU A 196 9.64 7.39 -8.80
CA LEU A 196 9.45 6.42 -9.87
C LEU A 196 8.06 6.54 -10.52
N LEU A 197 7.02 6.70 -9.69
CA LEU A 197 5.64 6.89 -10.13
C LEU A 197 5.23 8.35 -9.95
N SER A 198 4.55 8.92 -10.94
CA SER A 198 4.07 10.31 -10.90
C SER A 198 3.04 10.51 -9.78
N THR A 199 3.19 11.60 -9.04
CA THR A 199 2.22 12.11 -8.05
C THR A 199 1.26 13.14 -8.65
N ASP A 200 1.23 13.31 -9.97
CA ASP A 200 0.39 14.29 -10.62
C ASP A 200 -1.09 13.89 -10.56
N HIS A 201 -1.93 14.89 -10.32
CA HIS A 201 -3.39 14.75 -10.24
C HIS A 201 -3.83 13.62 -9.29
N MET A 202 -3.18 13.57 -8.12
CA MET A 202 -3.70 12.94 -6.91
C MET A 202 -3.63 13.94 -5.76
N MET A 203 -4.40 13.71 -4.71
CA MET A 203 -4.29 14.52 -3.49
C MET A 203 -2.88 14.38 -2.88
N GLY A 204 -2.21 15.50 -2.61
CA GLY A 204 -0.96 15.52 -1.87
C GLY A 204 -1.18 15.42 -0.36
N LEU A 205 -0.19 14.86 0.34
CA LEU A 205 0.00 14.96 1.78
C LEU A 205 1.36 15.62 2.09
N SER A 206 2.41 15.14 1.45
CA SER A 206 3.76 15.68 1.54
C SER A 206 4.45 15.44 0.21
N GLU A 207 4.52 16.49 -0.62
CA GLU A 207 5.12 16.42 -1.95
C GLU A 207 6.51 15.78 -1.92
N SER A 208 7.28 16.04 -0.87
CA SER A 208 8.63 15.52 -0.76
C SER A 208 8.71 14.09 -0.24
N LEU A 209 7.62 13.45 0.22
CA LEU A 209 7.61 12.07 0.74
C LEU A 209 6.57 11.15 0.10
N ASP A 210 5.58 11.68 -0.60
CA ASP A 210 4.48 10.90 -1.18
C ASP A 210 5.00 9.93 -2.25
N CYS A 211 4.58 8.66 -2.14
CA CYS A 211 4.84 7.62 -3.11
C CYS A 211 3.52 6.89 -3.45
N PRO A 212 2.99 7.02 -4.67
CA PRO A 212 1.96 6.14 -5.19
C PRO A 212 2.47 4.70 -5.18
N GLY A 213 1.60 3.73 -4.88
CA GLY A 213 2.03 2.33 -4.85
C GLY A 213 0.88 1.34 -5.06
N PRO A 214 1.12 0.24 -5.78
CA PRO A 214 0.10 -0.79 -5.97
C PRO A 214 -0.02 -1.70 -4.75
N LEU A 215 -1.25 -2.18 -4.52
CA LEU A 215 -1.57 -3.33 -3.68
C LEU A 215 -2.22 -4.41 -4.56
N ALA A 216 -1.73 -5.63 -4.51
CA ALA A 216 -2.27 -6.76 -5.28
C ALA A 216 -2.14 -8.07 -4.49
N ARG A 217 -2.71 -9.15 -5.04
CA ARG A 217 -2.69 -10.47 -4.38
C ARG A 217 -1.35 -11.19 -4.47
N SER A 218 -0.46 -10.80 -5.38
CA SER A 218 0.85 -11.44 -5.57
C SER A 218 1.90 -10.45 -6.07
N SER A 219 3.18 -10.77 -5.86
CA SER A 219 4.30 -9.99 -6.38
C SER A 219 4.33 -9.97 -7.90
N ARG A 220 3.87 -11.04 -8.57
CA ARG A 220 3.72 -11.03 -10.02
C ARG A 220 2.68 -10.01 -10.49
N ASP A 221 1.55 -9.90 -9.80
CA ASP A 221 0.54 -8.90 -10.11
C ASP A 221 1.07 -7.47 -9.89
N VAL A 222 1.81 -7.25 -8.80
CA VAL A 222 2.50 -5.98 -8.52
C VAL A 222 3.52 -5.65 -9.61
N ALA A 223 4.34 -6.62 -10.04
CA ALA A 223 5.34 -6.45 -11.08
C ALA A 223 4.71 -6.00 -12.40
N ARG A 224 3.58 -6.60 -12.80
CA ARG A 224 2.84 -6.20 -14.00
C ARG A 224 2.31 -4.76 -13.90
N LEU A 225 1.80 -4.36 -12.74
CA LEU A 225 1.33 -2.99 -12.52
C LEU A 225 2.48 -1.97 -12.61
N ILE A 226 3.65 -2.30 -12.04
CA ILE A 226 4.85 -1.46 -12.15
C ILE A 226 5.32 -1.35 -13.60
N ASP A 227 5.33 -2.44 -14.35
CA ASP A 227 5.71 -2.37 -15.76
C ASP A 227 4.78 -1.47 -16.58
N VAL A 228 3.47 -1.51 -16.31
CA VAL A 228 2.50 -0.63 -16.99
C VAL A 228 2.69 0.84 -16.63
N MET A 229 3.03 1.14 -15.38
CA MET A 229 3.15 2.53 -14.91
C MET A 229 4.55 3.14 -15.07
N ALA A 230 5.61 2.32 -15.12
CA ALA A 230 7.01 2.76 -15.08
C ALA A 230 7.94 2.06 -16.08
N ALA A 231 7.47 1.05 -16.84
CA ALA A 231 8.25 0.34 -17.86
C ALA A 231 9.60 -0.24 -17.36
N LEU A 232 9.59 -0.92 -16.21
CA LEU A 232 10.79 -1.50 -15.58
C LEU A 232 11.06 -2.99 -15.91
N ASP A 233 10.19 -3.64 -16.69
CA ASP A 233 10.25 -5.08 -17.03
C ASP A 233 10.43 -6.03 -15.84
N CYS A 234 9.87 -5.66 -14.69
CA CYS A 234 9.88 -6.41 -13.45
C CYS A 234 9.24 -7.80 -13.60
N GLU A 235 8.14 -7.93 -14.36
CA GLU A 235 7.45 -9.24 -14.47
C GLU A 235 8.31 -10.26 -15.22
N ALA A 236 9.04 -9.83 -16.25
CA ALA A 236 9.91 -10.70 -17.03
C ALA A 236 11.14 -11.17 -16.23
N GLY A 237 11.55 -10.40 -15.22
CA GLY A 237 12.69 -10.71 -14.34
C GLY A 237 12.38 -11.70 -13.21
N LEU A 238 11.14 -12.17 -13.08
CA LEU A 238 10.76 -13.15 -12.05
C LEU A 238 11.31 -14.54 -12.42
N ALA A 239 12.02 -15.17 -11.50
CA ALA A 239 12.71 -16.44 -11.74
C ALA A 239 12.19 -17.62 -10.89
N GLY A 240 11.33 -17.35 -9.91
CA GLY A 240 10.87 -18.37 -8.95
C GLY A 240 11.94 -18.91 -8.00
N ASP A 241 13.12 -18.30 -7.95
CA ASP A 241 14.21 -18.60 -7.00
C ASP A 241 14.90 -17.32 -6.49
N ALA A 242 15.70 -17.48 -5.44
CA ALA A 242 16.49 -16.42 -4.82
C ALA A 242 18.01 -16.57 -5.08
N ARG A 243 18.41 -17.42 -6.04
CA ARG A 243 19.83 -17.74 -6.28
C ARG A 243 20.60 -16.53 -6.78
N GLY A 244 21.78 -16.32 -6.19
CA GLY A 244 22.68 -15.22 -6.54
C GLY A 244 22.26 -13.86 -5.99
N LEU A 245 21.31 -13.83 -5.05
CA LEU A 245 20.89 -12.62 -4.34
C LEU A 245 21.26 -12.71 -2.87
N ALA A 246 21.61 -11.56 -2.29
CA ALA A 246 21.95 -11.42 -0.88
C ALA A 246 20.81 -10.74 -0.10
N VAL A 247 20.37 -11.40 0.98
CA VAL A 247 19.32 -10.93 1.89
C VAL A 247 19.95 -10.64 3.25
N GLY A 248 20.02 -9.36 3.62
CA GLY A 248 20.47 -8.94 4.95
C GLY A 248 19.31 -8.95 5.94
N ILE A 249 19.37 -9.74 7.01
CA ILE A 249 18.39 -9.66 8.10
C ILE A 249 18.66 -8.36 8.87
N ALA A 250 17.75 -7.41 8.79
CA ALA A 250 17.88 -6.11 9.44
C ALA A 250 17.69 -6.30 10.95
N ARG A 251 18.77 -6.39 11.72
CA ARG A 251 18.78 -6.57 13.19
C ARG A 251 18.66 -5.23 13.92
N GLY A 252 19.03 -5.16 15.20
CA GLY A 252 19.01 -3.93 16.01
C GLY A 252 17.60 -3.34 16.08
N PHE A 253 17.44 -2.10 15.62
CA PHE A 253 16.19 -1.35 15.64
C PHE A 253 14.94 -2.15 15.21
N TYR A 254 15.09 -3.05 14.23
CA TYR A 254 13.97 -3.84 13.68
C TYR A 254 13.59 -5.06 14.51
N TRP A 255 14.45 -5.52 15.43
CA TRP A 255 14.23 -6.69 16.29
C TRP A 255 13.98 -6.33 17.76
N GLU A 256 14.15 -5.06 18.12
CA GLU A 256 13.77 -4.54 19.44
C GLU A 256 12.24 -4.61 19.65
N ASP A 257 11.82 -5.00 20.85
CA ASP A 257 10.40 -5.05 21.26
C ASP A 257 9.46 -5.78 20.28
N LEU A 258 9.94 -6.84 19.61
CA LEU A 258 9.09 -7.68 18.79
C LEU A 258 8.18 -8.57 19.65
N ASP A 259 6.93 -8.72 19.21
CA ASP A 259 6.09 -9.80 19.70
C ASP A 259 6.71 -11.16 19.32
N PRO A 260 6.73 -12.16 20.22
CA PRO A 260 7.31 -13.47 19.95
C PRO A 260 6.77 -14.16 18.69
N GLN A 261 5.51 -13.91 18.33
CA GLN A 261 4.92 -14.47 17.10
C GLN A 261 5.53 -13.83 15.85
N VAL A 262 5.79 -12.52 15.88
CA VAL A 262 6.46 -11.80 14.79
C VAL A 262 7.90 -12.27 14.66
N GLU A 263 8.62 -12.40 15.78
CA GLU A 263 10.00 -12.90 15.80
C GLU A 263 10.10 -14.30 15.19
N THR A 264 9.19 -15.19 15.57
CA THR A 264 9.10 -16.56 15.02
C THR A 264 8.89 -16.53 13.51
N VAL A 265 7.95 -15.72 13.03
CA VAL A 265 7.65 -15.61 11.60
C VAL A 265 8.82 -15.00 10.82
N MET A 266 9.53 -14.00 11.36
CA MET A 266 10.71 -13.42 10.70
C MET A 266 11.88 -14.41 10.63
N THR A 267 12.08 -15.19 11.69
CA THR A 267 13.11 -16.24 11.73
C THR A 267 12.83 -17.31 10.68
N GLU A 268 11.57 -17.75 10.56
CA GLU A 268 11.17 -18.71 9.55
C GLU A 268 11.28 -18.12 8.13
N ALA A 269 10.91 -16.86 7.93
CA ALA A 269 11.06 -16.20 6.64
C ALA A 269 12.52 -16.15 6.16
N ALA A 270 13.45 -15.84 7.07
CA ALA A 270 14.88 -15.86 6.77
C ALA A 270 15.37 -17.27 6.37
N ARG A 271 14.85 -18.32 7.01
CA ARG A 271 15.14 -19.72 6.64
C ARG A 271 14.64 -20.04 5.23
N VAL A 272 13.42 -19.64 4.89
CA VAL A 272 12.85 -19.84 3.55
C VAL A 272 13.70 -19.18 2.46
N PHE A 273 14.17 -17.94 2.67
CA PHE A 273 15.07 -17.29 1.71
C PHE A 273 16.38 -18.07 1.51
N LYS A 274 16.96 -18.59 2.59
CA LYS A 274 18.14 -19.45 2.52
C LYS A 274 17.87 -20.73 1.73
N ASP A 275 16.74 -21.38 1.99
CA ASP A 275 16.34 -22.61 1.28
C ASP A 275 16.07 -22.35 -0.21
N LEU A 276 15.63 -21.14 -0.57
CA LEU A 276 15.50 -20.67 -1.95
C LEU A 276 16.83 -20.30 -2.64
N GLY A 277 17.94 -20.42 -1.91
CA GLY A 277 19.29 -20.22 -2.43
C GLY A 277 19.85 -18.80 -2.31
N ALA A 278 19.24 -17.93 -1.51
CA ALA A 278 19.82 -16.63 -1.17
C ALA A 278 21.01 -16.78 -0.22
N GLU A 279 21.97 -15.86 -0.31
CA GLU A 279 22.90 -15.62 0.78
C GLU A 279 22.16 -14.85 1.88
N VAL A 280 22.09 -15.40 3.09
CA VAL A 280 21.36 -14.78 4.21
C VAL A 280 22.30 -14.54 5.38
N PHE A 281 22.39 -13.30 5.85
CA PHE A 281 23.26 -12.90 6.98
C PHE A 281 22.66 -11.72 7.75
N ASP A 282 23.13 -11.53 8.98
CA ASP A 282 22.68 -10.42 9.82
C ASP A 282 23.34 -9.10 9.41
N VAL A 283 22.53 -8.03 9.40
CA VAL A 283 22.97 -6.64 9.22
C VAL A 283 22.51 -5.84 10.42
N ASP A 284 23.44 -5.26 11.16
CA ASP A 284 23.10 -4.39 12.28
C ASP A 284 22.49 -3.07 11.79
N ILE A 285 21.35 -2.70 12.34
CA ILE A 285 20.66 -1.45 12.02
C ILE A 285 20.63 -0.58 13.26
N PRO A 286 21.28 0.60 13.25
CA PRO A 286 21.26 1.51 14.37
C PRO A 286 19.84 2.06 14.60
N ASP A 287 19.61 2.67 15.75
CA ASP A 287 18.33 3.33 16.06
C ASP A 287 17.91 4.30 14.93
N GLN A 288 16.69 4.11 14.44
CA GLN A 288 16.11 4.90 13.35
C GLN A 288 15.13 5.97 13.85
N THR A 289 14.98 6.14 15.18
CA THR A 289 14.05 7.12 15.79
C THR A 289 14.30 8.53 15.27
N ALA A 290 15.56 8.95 15.18
CA ALA A 290 15.91 10.26 14.62
C ALA A 290 15.45 10.43 13.16
N LEU A 291 15.44 9.38 12.34
CA LEU A 291 14.91 9.47 10.97
C LEU A 291 13.39 9.62 10.96
N ALA A 292 12.67 9.01 11.90
CA ALA A 292 11.24 9.21 12.05
C ALA A 292 10.92 10.65 12.46
N ASP A 293 11.68 11.23 13.39
CA ASP A 293 11.55 12.63 13.80
C ASP A 293 11.83 13.60 12.64
N LEU A 294 12.87 13.32 11.84
CA LEU A 294 13.17 14.09 10.63
C LEU A 294 12.04 13.96 9.60
N ALA A 295 11.45 12.77 9.45
CA ALA A 295 10.28 12.58 8.61
C ALA A 295 9.12 13.47 9.06
N ASP A 296 8.82 13.48 10.37
CA ASP A 296 7.75 14.28 10.95
C ASP A 296 7.99 15.79 10.77
N ALA A 297 9.24 16.25 10.91
CA ALA A 297 9.64 17.63 10.63
C ALA A 297 9.51 18.02 9.13
N VAL A 298 9.37 17.05 8.23
CA VAL A 298 9.16 17.28 6.79
C VAL A 298 7.68 17.21 6.41
N TRP A 299 7.00 16.10 6.71
CA TRP A 299 5.64 15.91 6.20
C TRP A 299 4.61 16.78 6.91
N THR A 300 4.79 17.07 8.21
CA THR A 300 3.81 17.86 8.97
C THR A 300 3.67 19.31 8.47
N PRO A 301 4.74 20.09 8.24
CA PRO A 301 4.58 21.44 7.68
C PRO A 301 4.11 21.43 6.22
N GLU A 302 4.49 20.44 5.41
CA GLU A 302 4.00 20.31 4.03
C GLU A 302 2.48 20.05 4.00
N ALA A 303 2.00 19.14 4.85
CA ALA A 303 0.57 18.91 5.02
C ALA A 303 -0.14 20.17 5.52
N ALA A 304 0.41 20.86 6.53
CA ALA A 304 -0.18 22.09 7.04
C ALA A 304 -0.26 23.20 5.97
N ALA A 305 0.75 23.31 5.10
CA ALA A 305 0.75 24.26 3.99
C ALA A 305 -0.33 23.94 2.95
N LEU A 306 -0.48 22.67 2.55
CA LEU A 306 -1.53 22.22 1.62
C LEU A 306 -2.95 22.50 2.16
N HIS A 307 -3.10 22.47 3.48
CA HIS A 307 -4.37 22.58 4.17
C HIS A 307 -4.64 23.99 4.76
N LEU A 308 -3.75 24.96 4.56
CA LEU A 308 -3.73 26.22 5.32
C LEU A 308 -5.04 27.02 5.21
N ASP A 309 -5.59 27.15 4.01
CA ASP A 309 -6.82 27.92 3.80
C ASP A 309 -8.03 27.19 4.40
N TRP A 310 -8.12 25.88 4.23
CA TRP A 310 -9.15 25.07 4.88
C TRP A 310 -9.02 25.05 6.41
N LEU A 311 -7.81 25.15 6.96
CA LEU A 311 -7.60 25.28 8.40
C LEU A 311 -8.11 26.64 8.92
N ARG A 312 -8.10 27.70 8.11
CA ARG A 312 -8.65 29.01 8.49
C ARG A 312 -10.17 29.04 8.41
N GLU A 313 -10.73 28.44 7.36
CA GLU A 313 -12.15 28.61 7.01
C GLU A 313 -13.03 27.47 7.49
N ARG A 314 -12.48 26.25 7.59
CA ARG A 314 -13.24 25.00 7.75
C ARG A 314 -12.59 24.06 8.77
N MET A 315 -11.93 24.61 9.80
CA MET A 315 -11.23 23.82 10.82
C MET A 315 -12.12 22.76 11.50
N GLU A 316 -13.39 23.07 11.73
CA GLU A 316 -14.35 22.16 12.38
C GLU A 316 -14.87 21.04 11.47
N ASP A 317 -14.56 21.09 10.17
CA ASP A 317 -14.90 20.02 9.23
C ASP A 317 -13.87 18.89 9.20
N TYR A 318 -12.72 19.04 9.88
CA TYR A 318 -11.72 17.98 10.05
C TYR A 318 -12.06 17.06 11.22
N GLY A 319 -11.67 15.79 11.10
CA GLY A 319 -11.62 14.89 12.25
C GLY A 319 -10.68 15.44 13.36
N PRO A 320 -10.99 15.22 14.66
CA PRO A 320 -10.24 15.77 15.77
C PRO A 320 -8.77 15.32 15.80
N GLN A 321 -8.50 14.08 15.36
CA GLN A 321 -7.15 13.54 15.23
C GLN A 321 -6.34 14.29 14.18
N LEU A 322 -6.93 14.59 13.01
CA LEU A 322 -6.27 15.31 11.93
C LEU A 322 -5.98 16.75 12.30
N ARG A 323 -6.96 17.44 12.88
CA ARG A 323 -6.81 18.81 13.34
C ARG A 323 -5.63 18.95 14.30
N ALA A 324 -5.50 18.02 15.25
CA ALA A 324 -4.37 18.01 16.18
C ALA A 324 -3.01 17.81 15.47
N ARG A 325 -2.94 16.98 14.44
CA ARG A 325 -1.70 16.74 13.67
C ARG A 325 -1.32 17.91 12.78
N LEU A 326 -2.29 18.51 12.08
CA LEU A 326 -2.07 19.69 11.23
C LEU A 326 -1.62 20.90 12.04
N ALA A 327 -2.16 21.11 13.24
CA ALA A 327 -1.73 22.18 14.14
C ALA A 327 -0.24 22.07 14.53
N GLN A 328 0.31 20.85 14.63
CA GLN A 328 1.74 20.66 14.90
C GLN A 328 2.61 21.10 13.72
N GLY A 329 2.17 20.82 12.50
CA GLY A 329 2.88 21.25 11.29
C GLY A 329 3.06 22.76 11.21
N LEU A 330 2.08 23.54 11.67
CA LEU A 330 2.15 25.00 11.75
C LEU A 330 3.22 25.51 12.74
N ALA A 331 3.64 24.70 13.71
CA ALA A 331 4.64 25.06 14.70
C ALA A 331 6.09 24.72 14.26
N VAL A 332 6.27 23.97 13.16
CA VAL A 332 7.60 23.63 12.65
C VAL A 332 8.19 24.85 11.95
N SER A 333 9.32 25.34 12.45
CA SER A 333 10.01 26.48 11.84
C SER A 333 10.54 26.14 10.43
N ALA A 334 10.59 27.13 9.54
CA ALA A 334 11.23 26.99 8.23
C ALA A 334 12.67 26.48 8.33
N VAL A 335 13.43 26.92 9.35
CA VAL A 335 14.79 26.44 9.62
C VAL A 335 14.80 24.95 9.96
N GLY A 336 13.89 24.49 10.82
CA GLY A 336 13.74 23.08 11.17
C GLY A 336 13.42 22.22 9.96
N TYR A 337 12.43 22.64 9.17
CA TYR A 337 12.03 21.99 7.92
C TYR A 337 13.20 21.90 6.92
N SER A 338 13.88 23.02 6.64
CA SER A 338 15.02 23.04 5.71
C SER A 338 16.18 22.16 6.17
N ARG A 339 16.49 22.14 7.47
CA ARG A 339 17.52 21.25 8.02
C ARG A 339 17.12 19.78 7.88
N ALA A 340 15.87 19.44 8.17
CA ALA A 340 15.39 18.06 8.06
C ALA A 340 15.49 17.56 6.61
N ARG A 341 15.08 18.38 5.63
CA ARG A 341 15.25 18.06 4.20
C ARG A 341 16.70 17.90 3.79
N ALA A 342 17.60 18.76 4.27
CA ALA A 342 19.02 18.68 3.93
C ALA A 342 19.68 17.40 4.48
N LEU A 343 19.30 16.96 5.68
CA LEU A 343 19.86 15.75 6.31
C LEU A 343 19.44 14.45 5.62
N ARG A 344 18.32 14.46 4.88
CA ARG A 344 17.79 13.29 4.20
C ARG A 344 18.79 12.64 3.24
N ALA A 345 19.50 13.42 2.42
CA ALA A 345 20.47 12.89 1.47
C ALA A 345 21.67 12.22 2.16
N LEU A 346 22.11 12.78 3.29
CA LEU A 346 23.18 12.20 4.11
C LEU A 346 22.72 10.88 4.76
N ALA A 347 21.50 10.86 5.29
CA ALA A 347 20.92 9.65 5.88
C ALA A 347 20.73 8.54 4.83
N LEU A 348 20.26 8.88 3.62
CA LEU A 348 20.13 7.92 2.52
C LEU A 348 21.50 7.35 2.12
N ARG A 349 22.50 8.22 1.98
CA ARG A 349 23.87 7.79 1.68
C ARG A 349 24.40 6.84 2.74
N ALA A 350 24.21 7.14 4.02
CA ALA A 350 24.63 6.27 5.12
C ALA A 350 23.92 4.90 5.09
N MET A 351 22.62 4.85 4.76
CA MET A 351 21.89 3.59 4.62
C MET A 351 22.41 2.75 3.44
N VAL A 352 22.72 3.39 2.30
CA VAL A 352 23.20 2.71 1.09
C VAL A 352 24.65 2.23 1.22
N GLU A 353 25.54 3.07 1.74
CA GLU A 353 26.97 2.76 1.91
C GLU A 353 27.25 1.89 3.15
N GLY A 354 26.29 1.79 4.07
CA GLY A 354 26.36 0.96 5.27
C GLY A 354 25.48 -0.29 5.16
N PRO A 355 24.29 -0.32 5.79
CA PRO A 355 23.43 -1.51 5.85
C PRO A 355 23.17 -2.21 4.51
N LEU A 356 22.88 -1.45 3.45
CA LEU A 356 22.57 -2.00 2.13
C LEU A 356 23.81 -2.35 1.29
N ALA A 357 25.03 -1.99 1.72
CA ALA A 357 26.22 -2.13 0.87
C ALA A 357 26.56 -3.59 0.54
N ARG A 358 26.13 -4.54 1.37
CA ARG A 358 26.44 -5.97 1.23
C ARG A 358 25.28 -6.83 0.77
N CYS A 359 24.06 -6.28 0.71
CA CYS A 359 22.86 -7.05 0.35
C CYS A 359 22.10 -6.38 -0.79
N ASP A 360 21.33 -7.17 -1.53
CA ASP A 360 20.39 -6.66 -2.53
C ASP A 360 19.14 -6.09 -1.86
N VAL A 361 18.73 -6.70 -0.75
CA VAL A 361 17.60 -6.26 0.07
C VAL A 361 17.88 -6.49 1.56
N LEU A 362 17.27 -5.66 2.39
CA LEU A 362 17.10 -5.92 3.81
C LEU A 362 15.76 -6.60 4.07
N LEU A 363 15.76 -7.66 4.88
CA LEU A 363 14.58 -8.32 5.43
C LEU A 363 14.30 -7.77 6.83
N ALA A 364 13.09 -7.24 7.03
CA ALA A 364 12.63 -6.70 8.30
C ALA A 364 11.15 -7.10 8.55
N PRO A 365 10.66 -7.10 9.79
CA PRO A 365 9.23 -7.17 10.05
C PRO A 365 8.53 -5.91 9.52
N ALA A 366 7.30 -6.08 8.99
CA ALA A 366 6.48 -4.93 8.60
C ALA A 366 5.89 -4.19 9.81
N MET A 367 5.69 -4.90 10.93
CA MET A 367 5.16 -4.38 12.20
C MET A 367 5.79 -5.13 13.37
N ARG A 368 5.88 -4.49 14.55
CA ARG A 368 6.43 -5.12 15.77
C ARG A 368 5.48 -6.13 16.42
N HIS A 369 4.18 -5.98 16.21
CA HIS A 369 3.15 -6.75 16.88
C HIS A 369 2.10 -7.25 15.87
N PRO A 370 1.30 -8.26 16.24
CA PRO A 370 0.10 -8.63 15.50
C PRO A 370 -0.84 -7.44 15.26
N THR A 371 -1.72 -7.57 14.27
CA THR A 371 -2.65 -6.50 13.91
C THR A 371 -3.55 -6.15 15.10
N PRO A 372 -3.57 -4.89 15.58
CA PRO A 372 -4.35 -4.54 16.75
C PRO A 372 -5.84 -4.38 16.43
N THR A 373 -6.66 -4.37 17.48
CA THR A 373 -8.09 -4.06 17.36
C THR A 373 -8.32 -2.58 17.06
N GLY A 374 -9.47 -2.24 16.46
CA GLY A 374 -9.90 -0.85 16.29
C GLY A 374 -9.97 -0.12 17.63
N ALA A 375 -10.54 -0.76 18.65
CA ALA A 375 -10.65 -0.20 20.00
C ALA A 375 -9.27 0.12 20.62
N ALA A 376 -8.26 -0.73 20.40
CA ALA A 376 -6.91 -0.51 20.91
C ALA A 376 -6.17 0.65 20.22
N THR A 377 -6.70 1.19 19.13
CA THR A 377 -6.07 2.28 18.36
C THR A 377 -6.95 3.53 18.26
N ASP A 378 -8.10 3.54 18.94
CA ASP A 378 -9.02 4.67 19.01
C ASP A 378 -8.71 5.54 20.24
N HIS A 379 -7.71 6.41 20.10
CA HIS A 379 -7.24 7.28 21.19
C HIS A 379 -7.71 8.73 21.08
N GLY A 380 -8.72 9.02 20.23
CA GLY A 380 -9.20 10.38 20.01
C GLY A 380 -8.08 11.35 19.60
N GLY A 381 -7.99 12.51 20.27
CA GLY A 381 -6.93 13.50 20.06
C GLY A 381 -6.02 13.63 21.29
N GLY A 382 -4.70 13.82 21.08
CA GLY A 382 -3.74 14.11 22.16
C GLY A 382 -2.42 13.34 22.07
N PRO A 383 -1.57 13.41 23.12
CA PRO A 383 -0.25 12.75 23.14
C PRO A 383 -0.29 11.23 23.01
N ALA A 384 -1.19 10.56 23.74
CA ALA A 384 -1.34 9.09 23.69
C ALA A 384 -1.68 8.59 22.28
N MET A 385 -2.52 9.33 21.55
CA MET A 385 -2.82 9.05 20.15
C MET A 385 -1.55 9.12 19.30
N ARG A 386 -0.74 10.17 19.44
CA ARG A 386 0.48 10.33 18.63
C ARG A 386 1.46 9.18 18.85
N GLU A 387 1.67 8.80 20.10
CA GLU A 387 2.56 7.70 20.47
C GLU A 387 2.09 6.37 19.88
N ALA A 388 0.79 6.08 19.95
CA ALA A 388 0.20 4.90 19.33
C ALA A 388 0.36 4.87 17.80
N LEU A 389 0.12 6.00 17.12
CA LEU A 389 0.31 6.09 15.67
C LEU A 389 1.78 5.99 15.25
N ALA A 390 2.68 6.60 16.03
CA ALA A 390 4.12 6.53 15.81
C ALA A 390 4.60 5.08 15.91
N ARG A 391 4.17 4.35 16.96
CA ARG A 391 4.45 2.91 17.11
C ARG A 391 4.02 2.09 15.90
N LEU A 392 2.82 2.33 15.35
CA LEU A 392 2.32 1.60 14.18
C LEU A 392 3.18 1.82 12.92
N SER A 393 3.73 3.02 12.74
CA SER A 393 4.54 3.35 11.55
C SER A 393 6.05 3.35 11.80
N ALA A 394 6.50 2.91 12.98
CA ALA A 394 7.90 3.00 13.40
C ALA A 394 8.87 2.29 12.44
N LEU A 395 8.47 1.14 11.88
CA LEU A 395 9.32 0.33 10.99
C LEU A 395 9.24 0.75 9.51
N THR A 396 8.27 1.59 9.15
CA THR A 396 8.00 1.98 7.77
C THR A 396 8.34 3.45 7.49
N ARG A 397 8.19 4.33 8.48
CA ARG A 397 8.43 5.79 8.40
C ARG A 397 9.87 6.14 8.04
N PRO A 398 10.92 5.57 8.68
CA PRO A 398 12.31 5.87 8.30
C PRO A 398 12.58 5.58 6.83
N ILE A 399 12.04 4.47 6.31
CA ILE A 399 12.25 4.05 4.93
C ILE A 399 11.51 4.94 3.92
N SER A 400 10.31 5.43 4.27
CA SER A 400 9.64 6.47 3.47
C SER A 400 10.45 7.77 3.47
N PHE A 401 10.96 8.19 4.63
CA PHE A 401 11.82 9.36 4.72
C PHE A 401 13.07 9.20 3.86
N LEU A 402 13.68 8.02 3.77
CA LEU A 402 14.84 7.81 2.90
C LEU A 402 14.47 7.74 1.40
N GLY A 403 13.19 7.57 1.05
CA GLY A 403 12.75 7.44 -0.35
C GLY A 403 13.05 6.07 -0.98
N LEU A 404 13.58 5.12 -0.21
CA LEU A 404 13.96 3.77 -0.66
C LEU A 404 12.74 2.92 -1.02
N PRO A 405 12.77 2.06 -2.05
CA PRO A 405 11.68 1.14 -2.31
C PRO A 405 11.53 0.11 -1.18
N ALA A 406 10.29 -0.21 -0.84
CA ALA A 406 9.96 -1.19 0.19
C ALA A 406 8.68 -1.96 -0.15
N LEU A 407 8.73 -3.28 -0.03
CA LEU A 407 7.64 -4.19 -0.34
C LEU A 407 7.20 -4.92 0.92
N SER A 408 5.90 -4.99 1.17
CA SER A 408 5.31 -5.84 2.22
C SER A 408 4.65 -7.05 1.59
N THR A 409 4.87 -8.24 2.14
CA THR A 409 4.21 -9.49 1.73
C THR A 409 3.93 -10.40 2.94
N PRO A 410 2.85 -11.20 2.94
CA PRO A 410 2.53 -12.11 4.04
C PRO A 410 3.61 -13.18 4.26
N ALA A 411 4.03 -13.33 5.52
CA ALA A 411 5.11 -14.22 5.94
C ALA A 411 4.65 -15.32 6.91
N GLY A 412 3.43 -15.21 7.44
CA GLY A 412 2.84 -16.17 8.36
C GLY A 412 1.53 -15.66 8.91
N PHE A 413 1.05 -16.28 9.99
CA PHE A 413 -0.19 -15.92 10.66
C PHE A 413 -0.02 -15.95 12.18
N ASP A 414 -0.71 -15.05 12.88
CA ASP A 414 -0.80 -15.07 14.33
C ASP A 414 -1.72 -16.19 14.84
N ALA A 415 -1.78 -16.37 16.16
CA ALA A 415 -2.62 -17.36 16.83
C ALA A 415 -4.14 -17.14 16.59
N GLU A 416 -4.56 -15.92 16.22
CA GLU A 416 -5.93 -15.57 15.88
C GLU A 416 -6.22 -15.76 14.37
N GLY A 417 -5.22 -16.20 13.60
CA GLY A 417 -5.32 -16.46 12.17
C GLY A 417 -5.21 -15.22 11.28
N CYS A 418 -4.79 -14.08 11.82
CA CYS A 418 -4.54 -12.86 11.05
C CYS A 418 -3.10 -12.84 10.49
N PRO A 419 -2.85 -12.14 9.37
CA PRO A 419 -1.54 -12.14 8.73
C PRO A 419 -0.45 -11.49 9.58
N ILE A 420 0.74 -12.08 9.56
CA ILE A 420 2.00 -11.46 9.94
C ILE A 420 2.81 -11.31 8.65
N SER A 421 3.33 -10.11 8.39
CA SER A 421 3.99 -9.79 7.12
C SER A 421 5.42 -9.33 7.33
N LEU A 422 6.27 -9.68 6.37
CA LEU A 422 7.63 -9.17 6.26
C LEU A 422 7.65 -7.92 5.37
N GLN A 423 8.73 -7.17 5.49
CA GLN A 423 9.10 -6.08 4.61
C GLN A 423 10.47 -6.40 3.97
N LEU A 424 10.55 -6.27 2.64
CA LEU A 424 11.82 -6.20 1.92
C LEU A 424 12.12 -4.73 1.61
N ILE A 425 13.32 -4.25 1.92
CA ILE A 425 13.78 -2.89 1.65
C ILE A 425 14.92 -2.98 0.65
N GLY A 426 14.80 -2.32 -0.50
CA GLY A 426 15.80 -2.39 -1.56
C GLY A 426 16.63 -1.12 -1.70
N HIS A 427 17.64 -1.21 -2.56
CA HIS A 427 18.37 -0.05 -3.08
C HIS A 427 17.46 0.89 -3.88
N PRO A 428 17.81 2.18 -4.03
CA PRO A 428 17.14 3.05 -5.00
C PRO A 428 17.06 2.37 -6.38
N ARG A 429 15.88 2.34 -6.97
CA ARG A 429 15.55 1.65 -8.23
C ARG A 429 15.77 0.11 -8.19
N GLY A 430 15.66 -0.49 -7.01
CA GLY A 430 15.83 -1.92 -6.76
C GLY A 430 14.56 -2.78 -6.87
N GLU A 431 13.46 -2.25 -7.40
CA GLU A 431 12.13 -2.90 -7.40
C GLU A 431 12.16 -4.29 -8.05
N ALA A 432 12.87 -4.46 -9.17
CA ALA A 432 12.93 -5.73 -9.88
C ALA A 432 13.53 -6.86 -9.02
N ARG A 433 14.62 -6.58 -8.27
CA ARG A 433 15.24 -7.56 -7.37
C ARG A 433 14.33 -7.89 -6.19
N MET A 434 13.69 -6.88 -5.62
CA MET A 434 12.74 -7.07 -4.52
C MET A 434 11.54 -7.93 -4.94
N LEU A 435 10.96 -7.65 -6.10
CA LEU A 435 9.82 -8.39 -6.64
C LEU A 435 10.21 -9.83 -7.00
N ARG A 436 11.42 -10.04 -7.54
CA ARG A 436 11.94 -11.40 -7.77
C ARG A 436 12.04 -12.20 -6.46
N LEU A 437 12.61 -11.62 -5.40
CA LEU A 437 12.71 -12.28 -4.09
C LEU A 437 11.35 -12.56 -3.48
N SER A 438 10.44 -11.59 -3.55
CA SER A 438 9.09 -11.74 -2.99
C SER A 438 8.28 -12.79 -3.74
N ASP A 439 8.32 -12.84 -5.08
CA ASP A 439 7.65 -13.88 -5.88
C ASP A 439 8.19 -15.28 -5.55
N ALA A 440 9.52 -15.43 -5.41
CA ALA A 440 10.11 -16.71 -5.01
C ALA A 440 9.65 -17.15 -3.61
N PHE A 441 9.64 -16.22 -2.64
CA PHE A 441 9.16 -16.47 -1.29
C PHE A 441 7.68 -16.85 -1.24
N GLU A 442 6.84 -16.14 -1.98
CA GLU A 442 5.40 -16.37 -2.07
C GLU A 442 5.08 -17.76 -2.63
N ARG A 443 5.78 -18.18 -3.69
CA ARG A 443 5.64 -19.52 -4.29
C ARG A 443 6.06 -20.64 -3.36
N ALA A 444 7.08 -20.41 -2.54
CA ALA A 444 7.61 -21.40 -1.62
C ALA A 444 6.70 -21.63 -0.39
N THR A 445 5.94 -20.60 0.01
CA THR A 445 5.20 -20.61 1.27
C THR A 445 3.69 -20.79 1.11
N GLY A 446 3.11 -20.35 -0.02
CA GLY A 446 1.67 -20.45 -0.26
C GLY A 446 0.81 -19.61 0.69
N HIS A 447 1.38 -18.66 1.45
CA HIS A 447 0.62 -17.84 2.40
C HIS A 447 -0.53 -17.06 1.73
N LEU A 448 -0.34 -16.67 0.47
CA LEU A 448 -1.33 -15.94 -0.34
C LEU A 448 -2.55 -16.80 -0.75
N ASP A 449 -2.46 -18.12 -0.65
CA ASP A 449 -3.58 -19.02 -0.95
C ASP A 449 -4.64 -19.01 0.14
N ARG A 450 -4.24 -18.68 1.39
CA ARG A 450 -5.17 -18.57 2.51
C ARG A 450 -6.09 -17.37 2.30
N LYS A 451 -7.40 -17.60 2.47
CA LYS A 451 -8.42 -16.57 2.31
C LYS A 451 -8.84 -15.99 3.66
N PRO A 452 -9.12 -14.68 3.74
CA PRO A 452 -9.82 -14.12 4.88
C PRO A 452 -11.23 -14.70 5.00
N LYS A 453 -11.81 -14.62 6.21
CA LYS A 453 -13.19 -15.05 6.47
C LYS A 453 -14.21 -14.23 5.67
N TYR A 454 -13.90 -12.96 5.43
CA TYR A 454 -14.74 -12.03 4.68
C TYR A 454 -14.13 -11.81 3.28
N SER A 455 -14.22 -12.84 2.43
CA SER A 455 -13.79 -12.80 1.02
C SER A 455 -14.88 -13.27 0.07
N ALA A 456 -14.80 -12.84 -1.18
CA ALA A 456 -15.69 -13.27 -2.28
C ALA A 456 -15.36 -14.66 -2.86
#